data_AF-A0AAC8Q3F5-F1
#
_entry.id   AF-A0AAC8Q3F5-F1
#
_cell.length_a   1.000
_cell.length_b   1.000
_cell.length_c   1.000
_cell.angle_alpha   90.00
_cell.angle_beta   90.00
_cell.angle_gamma   90.00
#
_symmetry.space_group_name_H-M   'P 1'
#
loop_
_entity.id
_entity.type
_entity.pdbx_description
1 polymer ?
#
loop_
_entity_poly.entity_id
_entity_poly.type
_entity_poly.pdbx_seq_one_letter_code
_entity_poly.pdbx_strand_id
1 'polypeptide(L)'
;MLELMRLVQSPLALSGLETDLHAKQWRLVHKSIPTEDEKEFTFSEREFTVRDYSQGLAGLVWRNFFGPPFLRMFGQRLGTLPVGCRESLGEDVVLVQPYVLPTEAGTEAGVARERELMSLLGSECFYDHERHTLPTRRPVLDALGHPLH
;
A
#
# COMPACT_ATOMS: atom_id res chain seq x y z
N MET A 1 11.09 -9.49 -7.01
CA MET A 1 9.71 -8.95 -6.89
C MET A 1 8.95 -8.94 -8.21
N LEU A 2 9.46 -8.33 -9.29
CA LEU A 2 8.81 -8.39 -10.60
C LEU A 2 8.63 -9.83 -11.13
N GLU A 3 9.70 -10.63 -11.11
CA GLU A 3 9.63 -12.03 -11.55
C GLU A 3 8.64 -12.85 -10.71
N LEU A 4 8.65 -12.65 -9.39
CA LEU A 4 7.70 -13.29 -8.48
C LEU A 4 6.25 -12.89 -8.82
N MET A 5 6.01 -11.59 -9.01
CA MET A 5 4.71 -11.05 -9.40
C MET A 5 4.21 -11.71 -10.70
N ARG A 6 5.07 -11.85 -11.71
CA ARG A 6 4.74 -12.52 -12.98
C ARG A 6 4.48 -14.02 -12.77
N LEU A 7 5.31 -14.69 -11.96
CA LEU A 7 5.19 -16.13 -11.68
C LEU A 7 3.87 -16.49 -10.99
N VAL A 8 3.44 -15.69 -10.01
CA VAL A 8 2.21 -15.95 -9.24
C VAL A 8 1.02 -15.08 -9.69
N GLN A 9 1.17 -14.38 -10.82
CA GLN A 9 0.15 -13.46 -11.37
C GLN A 9 -0.38 -12.46 -10.33
N SER A 10 0.48 -11.98 -9.44
CA SER A 10 0.08 -11.01 -8.41
C SER A 10 -0.19 -9.64 -9.04
N PRO A 11 -1.24 -8.92 -8.64
CA PRO A 11 -1.47 -7.54 -9.09
C PRO A 11 -0.59 -6.51 -8.36
N LEU A 12 0.04 -6.90 -7.25
CA LEU A 12 0.89 -6.05 -6.43
C LEU A 12 2.09 -6.83 -5.88
N ALA A 13 3.28 -6.24 -5.96
CA ALA A 13 4.44 -6.72 -5.22
C ALA A 13 5.18 -5.55 -4.58
N LEU A 14 5.65 -5.73 -3.35
CA LEU A 14 6.28 -4.68 -2.53
C LEU A 14 7.68 -5.10 -2.10
N SER A 15 8.64 -4.18 -2.10
CA SER A 15 9.97 -4.39 -1.51
C SER A 15 10.31 -3.22 -0.62
N GLY A 16 10.80 -3.47 0.58
CA GLY A 16 11.18 -2.46 1.56
C GLY A 16 11.86 -3.09 2.77
N LEU A 17 12.21 -2.27 3.76
CA LEU A 17 12.65 -2.79 5.05
C LEU A 17 11.47 -3.47 5.75
N GLU A 18 11.75 -4.55 6.48
CA GLU A 18 10.72 -5.27 7.24
C GLU A 18 10.02 -4.33 8.23
N THR A 19 10.77 -3.45 8.89
CA THR A 19 10.23 -2.45 9.83
C THR A 19 9.26 -1.48 9.15
N ASP A 20 9.57 -1.02 7.95
CA ASP A 20 8.72 -0.12 7.16
C ASP A 20 7.44 -0.82 6.69
N LEU A 21 7.57 -2.04 6.15
CA LEU A 21 6.44 -2.87 5.77
C LEU A 21 5.54 -3.14 6.96
N HIS A 22 6.11 -3.52 8.11
CA HIS A 22 5.37 -3.80 9.33
C HIS A 22 4.63 -2.56 9.84
N ALA A 23 5.30 -1.41 9.91
CA ALA A 23 4.71 -0.16 10.37
C ALA A 23 3.55 0.30 9.48
N LYS A 24 3.61 0.04 8.17
CA LYS A 24 2.53 0.39 7.25
C LYS A 24 1.39 -0.62 7.30
N GLN A 25 1.68 -1.92 7.40
CA GLN A 25 0.68 -2.99 7.31
C GLN A 25 -0.02 -3.31 8.62
N TRP A 26 0.54 -2.89 9.76
CA TRP A 26 0.02 -3.23 11.09
C TRP A 26 -0.13 -1.99 11.96
N ARG A 27 -1.17 -1.99 12.79
CA ARG A 27 -1.39 -1.00 13.85
C ARG A 27 -1.62 -1.70 15.18
N LEU A 28 -1.22 -1.05 16.27
CA LEU A 28 -1.59 -1.48 17.61
C LEU A 28 -2.94 -0.87 17.98
N VAL A 29 -3.90 -1.69 18.40
CA VAL A 29 -5.23 -1.27 18.84
C VAL A 29 -5.41 -1.63 20.30
N HIS A 30 -5.82 -0.65 21.11
CA HIS A 30 -6.16 -0.85 22.51
C HIS A 30 -7.65 -1.18 22.62
N LYS A 31 -7.96 -2.29 23.29
CA LYS A 31 -9.33 -2.79 23.49
C LYS A 31 -9.59 -2.93 24.98
N SER A 32 -10.78 -2.57 25.41
CA SER A 32 -11.28 -2.80 26.77
C SER A 32 -12.41 -3.81 26.74
N ILE A 33 -12.39 -4.77 27.66
CA ILE A 33 -13.51 -5.68 27.93
C ILE A 33 -14.07 -5.31 29.31
N PRO A 34 -15.37 -4.97 29.41
CA PRO A 34 -16.01 -4.77 30.70
C PRO A 34 -16.04 -6.11 31.46
N THR A 35 -15.64 -6.10 32.72
CA THR A 35 -15.74 -7.27 33.62
C THR A 35 -16.89 -7.10 34.59
N GLU A 36 -17.37 -8.21 35.17
CA GLU A 36 -18.52 -8.24 36.09
C GLU A 36 -18.33 -7.34 37.34
N ASP A 37 -17.08 -7.04 37.72
CA ASP A 37 -16.71 -6.22 38.88
C ASP A 37 -16.59 -4.71 38.59
N GLU A 38 -17.20 -4.20 37.52
CA GLU A 38 -17.05 -2.81 37.02
C GLU A 38 -15.60 -2.39 36.67
N LYS A 39 -14.65 -3.34 36.67
CA LYS A 39 -13.28 -3.12 36.21
C LYS A 39 -13.21 -3.35 34.70
N GLU A 40 -12.51 -2.47 34.00
CA GLU A 40 -12.16 -2.72 32.61
C GLU A 40 -10.84 -3.50 32.53
N PHE A 41 -10.85 -4.61 31.79
CA PHE A 41 -9.62 -5.25 31.36
C PHE A 41 -9.18 -4.66 30.02
N THR A 42 -8.09 -3.91 30.02
CA THR A 42 -7.50 -3.33 28.80
C THR A 42 -6.36 -4.21 28.28
N PHE A 43 -6.36 -4.49 26.99
CA PHE A 43 -5.28 -5.18 26.30
C PHE A 43 -4.97 -4.50 24.96
N SER A 44 -3.81 -4.83 24.39
CA SER A 44 -3.40 -4.33 23.08
C SER A 44 -3.30 -5.49 22.09
N GLU A 45 -3.82 -5.30 20.88
CA GLU A 45 -3.75 -6.28 19.80
C GLU A 45 -3.18 -5.63 18.53
N ARG A 46 -2.48 -6.41 17.70
CA ARG A 46 -2.05 -5.95 16.39
C ARG A 46 -3.11 -6.27 15.35
N GLU A 47 -3.59 -5.26 14.64
CA GLU A 47 -4.53 -5.40 13.53
C GLU A 47 -3.87 -4.98 12.22
N PHE A 48 -4.28 -5.61 11.12
CA PHE A 48 -3.88 -5.18 9.78
C PHE A 48 -4.51 -3.82 9.44
N THR A 49 -3.73 -2.90 8.86
CA THR A 49 -4.23 -1.66 8.27
C THR A 49 -5.02 -1.95 6.99
N VAL A 50 -4.48 -2.83 6.14
CA VAL A 50 -5.14 -3.46 4.99
C VAL A 50 -4.78 -4.94 4.98
N ARG A 51 -5.77 -5.83 4.79
CA ARG A 51 -5.54 -7.29 4.84
C ARG A 51 -4.89 -7.83 3.59
N ASP A 52 -5.26 -7.29 2.43
CA ASP A 52 -4.75 -7.67 1.13
C ASP A 52 -4.96 -6.51 0.13
N TYR A 53 -4.41 -6.66 -1.08
CA TYR A 53 -4.42 -5.62 -2.11
C TYR A 53 -5.83 -5.30 -2.65
N SER A 54 -6.85 -6.15 -2.42
CA SER A 54 -8.24 -5.82 -2.80
C SER A 54 -8.81 -4.66 -1.98
N GLN A 55 -8.22 -4.37 -0.81
CA GLN A 55 -8.62 -3.29 0.06
C GLN A 55 -7.95 -1.95 -0.27
N GLY A 56 -7.06 -1.93 -1.27
CA GLY A 56 -6.23 -0.77 -1.61
C GLY A 56 -4.80 -0.93 -1.08
N LEU A 57 -4.16 0.19 -0.72
CA LEU A 57 -2.76 0.20 -0.26
C LEU A 57 -2.64 0.68 1.18
N ALA A 58 -1.72 0.05 1.93
CA ALA A 58 -1.32 0.51 3.26
C ALA A 58 -0.54 1.84 3.22
N GLY A 59 0.06 2.15 2.07
CA GLY A 59 1.02 3.22 1.86
C GLY A 59 1.91 2.88 0.66
N LEU A 60 2.94 3.69 0.41
CA LEU A 60 4.02 3.38 -0.53
C LEU A 60 5.26 2.95 0.24
N VAL A 61 5.97 1.94 -0.24
CA VAL A 61 7.27 1.53 0.31
C VAL A 61 8.39 1.82 -0.68
N TRP A 62 9.62 1.37 -0.40
CA TRP A 62 10.76 1.60 -1.27
C TRP A 62 10.51 1.21 -2.74
N ARG A 63 9.95 0.01 -3.01
CA ARG A 63 9.56 -0.43 -4.36
C ARG A 63 8.14 -0.96 -4.38
N ASN A 64 7.29 -0.34 -5.19
CA ASN A 64 5.89 -0.73 -5.39
C ASN A 64 5.70 -1.12 -6.85
N PHE A 65 5.51 -2.41 -7.11
CA PHE A 65 5.27 -2.93 -8.46
C PHE A 65 3.76 -3.06 -8.66
N PHE A 66 3.20 -2.21 -9.51
CA PHE A 66 1.78 -2.14 -9.81
C PHE A 66 1.45 -2.86 -11.11
N GLY A 67 0.57 -3.87 -11.03
CA GLY A 67 0.01 -4.57 -12.17
C GLY A 67 -1.29 -3.95 -12.69
N PRO A 68 -1.97 -4.61 -13.65
CA PRO A 68 -3.11 -4.04 -14.38
C PRO A 68 -4.24 -3.47 -13.50
N PRO A 69 -4.67 -4.11 -12.39
CA PRO A 69 -5.71 -3.54 -11.54
C PRO A 69 -5.33 -2.19 -10.94
N PHE A 70 -4.07 -2.03 -10.53
CA PHE A 70 -3.55 -0.77 -9.98
C PHE A 70 -3.28 0.27 -11.07
N LEU A 71 -2.79 -0.16 -12.23
CA LEU A 71 -2.62 0.69 -13.41
C LEU A 71 -3.95 1.34 -13.82
N ARG A 72 -5.04 0.55 -13.89
CA ARG A 72 -6.40 1.05 -14.15
C ARG A 72 -6.90 1.96 -13.03
N MET A 73 -6.68 1.57 -11.77
CA MET A 73 -7.13 2.35 -10.61
C MET A 73 -6.47 3.75 -10.58
N PHE A 74 -5.18 3.84 -10.84
CA PHE A 74 -4.47 5.14 -10.85
C PHE A 74 -4.69 5.90 -12.17
N GLY A 75 -4.73 5.21 -13.30
CA GLY A 75 -4.92 5.78 -14.62
C GLY A 75 -3.89 6.87 -14.93
N GLN A 76 -4.37 8.01 -15.42
CA GLN A 76 -3.51 9.15 -15.80
C GLN A 76 -2.72 9.74 -14.62
N ARG A 77 -3.10 9.46 -13.36
CA ARG A 77 -2.37 9.93 -12.17
C ARG A 77 -0.97 9.33 -12.03
N LEU A 78 -0.69 8.19 -12.68
CA LEU A 78 0.68 7.69 -12.75
C LEU A 78 1.59 8.63 -13.57
N GLY A 79 1.02 9.31 -14.56
CA GLY A 79 1.74 10.26 -15.41
C GLY A 79 2.12 11.55 -14.69
N THR A 80 1.51 11.86 -13.53
CA THR A 80 1.81 13.06 -12.75
C THR A 80 2.96 12.87 -11.76
N LEU A 81 3.46 11.64 -11.60
CA LEU A 81 4.57 11.37 -10.69
C LEU A 81 5.87 12.04 -11.18
N PRO A 82 6.69 12.57 -10.26
CA PRO A 82 7.99 13.16 -10.61
C PRO A 82 8.89 12.20 -11.39
N VAL A 83 9.74 12.77 -12.24
CA VAL A 83 10.76 12.02 -12.99
C VAL A 83 11.67 11.28 -12.01
N GLY A 84 11.92 9.99 -12.28
CA GLY A 84 12.73 9.14 -11.41
C GLY A 84 11.96 8.43 -10.30
N CYS A 85 10.71 8.79 -10.03
CA CYS A 85 9.85 8.07 -9.08
C CYS A 85 9.01 6.96 -9.73
N ARG A 86 9.01 6.89 -11.07
CA ARG A 86 8.23 5.94 -11.87
C ARG A 86 9.05 5.36 -13.01
N GLU A 87 8.95 4.05 -13.19
CA GLU A 87 9.53 3.32 -14.31
C GLU A 87 8.52 2.31 -14.86
N SER A 88 8.34 2.27 -16.19
CA SER A 88 7.54 1.23 -16.84
C SER A 88 8.40 -0.02 -17.09
N LEU A 89 7.93 -1.17 -16.62
CA LEU A 89 8.62 -2.47 -16.69
C LEU A 89 7.90 -3.42 -17.67
N GLY A 90 7.78 -2.99 -18.91
CA GLY A 90 6.96 -3.62 -19.96
C GLY A 90 5.62 -2.91 -20.14
N GLU A 91 4.63 -3.60 -20.70
CA GLU A 91 3.31 -3.02 -21.01
C GLU A 91 2.42 -2.91 -19.78
N ASP A 92 2.50 -3.89 -18.87
CA ASP A 92 1.50 -4.12 -17.82
C ASP A 92 2.03 -4.00 -16.38
N VAL A 93 3.26 -3.49 -16.21
CA VAL A 93 3.83 -3.27 -14.88
C VAL A 93 4.49 -1.92 -14.78
N VAL A 94 4.18 -1.18 -13.72
CA VAL A 94 4.87 0.06 -13.36
C VAL A 94 5.49 -0.07 -11.99
N LEU A 95 6.76 0.29 -11.89
CA LEU A 95 7.47 0.45 -10.63
C LEU A 95 7.32 1.91 -10.16
N VAL A 96 6.85 2.09 -8.93
CA VAL A 96 6.87 3.37 -8.22
C VAL A 96 7.81 3.28 -7.03
N GLN A 97 8.75 4.22 -6.96
CA GLN A 97 9.76 4.31 -5.91
C GLN A 97 9.79 5.72 -5.35
N PRO A 98 9.34 5.95 -4.10
CA PRO A 98 9.41 7.26 -3.49
C PRO A 98 10.85 7.73 -3.32
N TYR A 99 11.80 6.83 -3.05
CA TYR A 99 13.19 7.16 -2.74
C TYR A 99 14.16 6.09 -3.26
N VAL A 100 15.45 6.40 -3.25
CA VAL A 100 16.50 5.60 -3.92
C VAL A 100 16.90 4.41 -3.07
N LEU A 101 17.04 4.59 -1.76
CA LEU A 101 17.50 3.58 -0.81
C LEU A 101 16.41 3.18 0.19
N PRO A 102 16.30 1.89 0.56
CA PRO A 102 15.28 1.45 1.51
C PRO A 102 15.44 2.08 2.89
N THR A 103 16.65 2.53 3.25
CA THR A 103 16.96 3.19 4.53
C THR A 103 16.40 4.61 4.65
N GLU A 104 15.91 5.18 3.55
CA GLU A 104 15.22 6.48 3.58
C GLU A 104 13.79 6.37 4.10
N ALA A 105 13.25 5.14 4.19
CA ALA A 105 11.95 4.87 4.80
C ALA A 105 11.89 5.39 6.25
N GLY A 106 10.83 6.12 6.58
CA GLY A 106 10.63 6.69 7.92
C GLY A 106 11.48 7.92 8.26
N THR A 107 12.42 8.31 7.40
CA THR A 107 13.08 9.63 7.53
C THR A 107 12.09 10.74 7.18
N GLU A 108 12.31 11.96 7.69
CA GLU A 108 11.43 13.10 7.38
C GLU A 108 11.28 13.33 5.86
N ALA A 109 12.40 13.28 5.13
CA ALA A 109 12.42 13.40 3.68
C ALA A 109 11.66 12.25 2.99
N GLY A 110 11.86 11.01 3.43
CA GLY A 110 11.14 9.85 2.92
C GLY A 110 9.64 9.94 3.15
N VAL A 111 9.21 10.32 4.36
CA VAL A 111 7.79 10.49 4.71
C VAL A 111 7.16 11.63 3.91
N ALA A 112 7.84 12.76 3.76
CA ALA A 112 7.36 13.88 2.95
C ALA A 112 7.16 13.46 1.48
N ARG A 113 8.11 12.68 0.95
CA ARG A 113 8.06 12.16 -0.42
C ARG A 113 6.94 11.14 -0.61
N GLU A 114 6.76 10.21 0.32
CA GLU A 114 5.63 9.27 0.29
C GLU A 114 4.29 10.03 0.25
N ARG A 115 4.11 11.03 1.12
CA ARG A 115 2.89 11.86 1.16
C ARG A 115 2.67 12.62 -0.15
N GLU A 116 3.72 13.20 -0.73
CA GLU A 116 3.64 13.86 -2.04
C GLU A 116 3.12 12.90 -3.11
N LEU A 117 3.75 11.72 -3.25
CA LEU A 117 3.35 10.74 -4.26
C LEU A 117 1.94 10.20 -4.01
N MET A 118 1.58 9.93 -2.75
CA MET A 118 0.23 9.50 -2.37
C MET A 118 -0.83 10.56 -2.73
N SER A 119 -0.53 11.85 -2.53
CA SER A 119 -1.39 12.96 -2.94
C SER A 119 -1.60 12.98 -4.46
N LEU A 120 -0.52 12.83 -5.24
CA LEU A 120 -0.59 12.79 -6.71
C LEU A 120 -1.36 11.58 -7.24
N LEU A 121 -1.20 10.42 -6.60
CA LEU A 121 -1.92 9.19 -6.95
C LEU A 121 -3.38 9.18 -6.46
N GLY A 122 -3.73 10.08 -5.55
CA GLY A 122 -5.02 10.14 -4.86
C GLY A 122 -4.97 9.45 -3.51
N SER A 123 -5.07 10.24 -2.43
CA SER A 123 -5.03 9.77 -1.05
C SER A 123 -6.12 8.75 -0.73
N GLU A 124 -7.24 8.78 -1.47
CA GLU A 124 -8.35 7.86 -1.29
C GLU A 124 -8.02 6.39 -1.62
N CYS A 125 -6.88 6.15 -2.29
CA CYS A 125 -6.37 4.81 -2.62
C CYS A 125 -5.55 4.18 -1.47
N PHE A 126 -5.27 4.94 -0.41
CA PHE A 126 -4.37 4.56 0.67
C PHE A 126 -5.07 4.59 2.03
N TYR A 127 -4.58 3.76 2.94
CA TYR A 127 -5.05 3.74 4.31
C TYR A 127 -4.69 5.05 5.02
N ASP A 128 -5.66 5.64 5.71
CA ASP A 128 -5.45 6.85 6.50
C ASP A 128 -4.91 6.45 7.87
N HIS A 129 -3.60 6.64 8.07
CA HIS A 129 -2.93 6.32 9.33
C HIS A 129 -3.33 7.24 10.48
N GLU A 130 -3.78 8.46 10.21
CA GLU A 130 -4.21 9.41 11.24
C GLU A 130 -5.63 9.11 11.71
N ARG A 131 -6.54 8.84 10.77
CA ARG A 131 -7.97 8.58 11.05
C ARG A 131 -8.31 7.11 11.22
N HIS A 132 -7.35 6.23 10.93
CA HIS A 132 -7.50 4.79 11.01
C HIS A 132 -8.62 4.22 10.12
N THR A 133 -8.76 4.78 8.91
CA THR A 133 -9.80 4.41 7.95
C THR A 133 -9.25 3.72 6.71
N LEU A 134 -9.97 2.72 6.21
CA LEU A 134 -9.63 1.99 4.98
C LEU A 134 -9.71 2.88 3.73
N PRO A 135 -8.95 2.55 2.67
CA PRO A 135 -9.11 3.17 1.36
C PRO A 135 -10.56 3.12 0.86
N THR A 136 -11.03 4.24 0.32
CA THR A 136 -12.37 4.34 -0.28
C THR A 136 -12.33 4.07 -1.79
N ARG A 137 -11.16 4.15 -2.43
CA ARG A 137 -10.92 3.69 -3.80
C ARG A 137 -10.03 2.46 -3.79
N ARG A 138 -10.48 1.41 -4.47
CA ARG A 138 -9.85 0.07 -4.44
C ARG A 138 -9.64 -0.43 -5.86
N PRO A 139 -8.63 -1.29 -6.10
CA PRO A 139 -8.45 -1.87 -7.42
C PRO A 139 -9.60 -2.83 -7.75
N VAL A 140 -10.10 -2.77 -8.98
CA VAL A 140 -11.03 -3.78 -9.50
C VAL A 140 -10.21 -4.98 -9.95
N LEU A 141 -10.29 -6.04 -9.16
CA LEU A 141 -9.66 -7.32 -9.45
C LEU A 141 -10.57 -8.12 -10.36
N ASP A 142 -10.10 -8.42 -11.56
CA ASP A 142 -10.79 -9.39 -12.41
C ASP A 142 -10.56 -10.78 -11.77
N ALA A 143 -11.60 -11.60 -11.68
CA ALA A 143 -11.47 -12.97 -11.22
C ALA A 143 -10.43 -13.67 -12.11
N LEU A 144 -9.28 -14.00 -11.52
CA LEU A 144 -8.10 -14.64 -12.11
C LEU A 144 -8.34 -15.30 -13.49
N GLY A 145 -8.06 -14.52 -14.53
CA GLY A 145 -7.66 -14.89 -15.90
C GLY A 145 -8.52 -15.89 -16.66
N HIS A 146 -9.33 -15.41 -17.62
CA HIS A 146 -9.58 -16.03 -18.94
C HIS A 146 -9.98 -14.90 -19.94
N PRO A 147 -9.70 -15.05 -21.25
CA PRO A 147 -9.88 -13.98 -22.24
C PRO A 147 -11.37 -13.71 -22.51
N LEU A 148 -11.74 -12.44 -22.70
CA LEU A 148 -13.02 -12.10 -23.33
C LEU A 148 -12.83 -12.21 -24.86
N HIS A 149 -13.56 -13.16 -25.43
CA HIS A 149 -13.71 -13.43 -26.86
C HIS A 149 -14.35 -12.27 -27.62
#